data_AF-A0A939ZYL2-F1
#
_entry.id   AF-A0A939ZYL2-F1
#
_cell.length_a   1.000
_cell.length_b   1.000
_cell.length_c   1.000
_cell.angle_alpha   90.00
_cell.angle_beta   90.00
_cell.angle_gamma   90.00
#
_symmetry.space_group_name_H-M   'P 1'
#
loop_
_entity.id
_entity.type
_entity.pdbx_description
1 polymer ?
#
loop_
_entity_poly.entity_id
_entity_poly.type
_entity_poly.pdbx_seq_one_letter_code
_entity_poly.pdbx_strand_id
1 'polypeptide(L)'
;MANKESNSNPLGTVRRSIWFVLRAVLIVSLLIGLAFAVFTEGMYISNMSLIVTEGMKLRADTILNNGPIADLRLYFTEDLLDTDPMLLGNLYSDYTVESYDYRYSIKSVSVLPWANTGSVTYIERIPSINATPVSDEVTGHVRAWTPVLYKIQFVKVEGSWLIDKLIVLEENPEEDAKPTPDYSQLETNNP
;
A
#
# COMPACT_ATOMS: atom_id res chain seq x y z
N MET A 1 38.04 -64.99 35.49
CA MET A 1 37.77 -64.07 34.37
C MET A 1 36.27 -63.94 34.24
N ALA A 2 35.68 -62.81 34.66
CA ALA A 2 34.24 -62.57 34.55
C ALA A 2 34.00 -61.68 33.32
N ASN A 3 33.27 -62.21 32.34
CA ASN A 3 32.92 -61.51 31.11
C ASN A 3 31.67 -60.67 31.38
N LYS A 4 31.81 -59.34 31.34
CA LYS A 4 30.71 -58.40 31.56
C LYS A 4 29.95 -58.24 30.24
N GLU A 5 28.86 -58.98 30.08
CA GLU A 5 27.97 -58.82 28.93
C GLU A 5 27.38 -57.39 28.93
N SER A 6 27.78 -56.61 27.94
CA SER A 6 27.27 -55.27 27.65
C SER A 6 25.85 -55.40 27.09
N ASN A 7 24.86 -55.32 27.98
CA ASN A 7 23.45 -55.32 27.60
C ASN A 7 23.08 -53.92 27.04
N SER A 8 23.54 -53.62 25.83
CA SER A 8 23.09 -52.44 25.09
C SER A 8 21.66 -52.68 24.63
N ASN A 9 20.70 -51.86 25.03
CA ASN A 9 19.30 -51.93 24.57
C ASN A 9 19.15 -51.12 23.27
N PRO A 10 19.29 -51.71 22.07
CA PRO A 10 19.31 -50.97 20.80
C PRO A 10 17.98 -50.27 20.51
N LEU A 11 16.87 -50.90 20.91
CA LEU A 11 15.51 -50.41 20.68
C LEU A 11 15.24 -49.07 21.38
N GLY A 12 15.78 -48.87 22.59
CA GLY A 12 15.62 -47.62 23.34
C GLY A 12 16.40 -46.45 22.74
N THR A 13 17.58 -46.73 22.19
CA THR A 13 18.44 -45.74 21.53
C THR A 13 17.84 -45.31 20.19
N VAL A 14 17.32 -46.26 19.38
CA VAL A 14 16.66 -45.98 18.10
C VAL A 14 15.37 -45.15 18.29
N ARG A 15 14.56 -45.44 19.31
CA ARG A 15 13.35 -44.67 19.59
C ARG A 15 13.66 -43.21 19.95
N ARG A 16 14.72 -42.98 20.72
CA ARG A 16 15.15 -41.62 21.12
C ARG A 16 15.73 -40.85 19.94
N SER A 17 16.48 -41.49 19.05
CA SER A 17 17.02 -40.83 17.85
C SER A 17 15.93 -40.49 16.85
N ILE A 18 14.96 -41.37 16.59
CA ILE A 18 13.79 -41.08 15.73
C ILE A 18 13.01 -39.87 16.26
N TRP A 19 12.78 -39.81 17.57
CA TRP A 19 12.06 -38.69 18.18
C TRP A 19 12.83 -37.37 18.10
N PHE A 20 14.16 -37.43 18.25
CA PHE A 20 15.03 -36.27 18.06
C PHE A 20 14.99 -35.76 16.61
N VAL A 21 15.09 -36.65 15.62
CA VAL A 21 15.02 -36.30 14.20
C VAL A 21 13.65 -35.71 13.85
N LEU A 22 12.55 -36.33 14.31
CA LEU A 22 11.21 -35.81 14.07
C LEU A 22 11.04 -34.39 14.63
N ARG A 23 11.48 -34.17 15.88
CA ARG A 23 11.45 -32.83 16.50
C ARG A 23 12.30 -31.82 15.75
N ALA A 24 13.50 -32.22 15.31
CA ALA A 24 14.38 -31.36 14.54
C ALA A 24 13.74 -30.97 13.20
N VAL A 25 13.17 -31.93 12.46
CA VAL A 25 12.46 -31.66 11.20
C VAL A 25 11.28 -30.73 11.44
N LEU A 26 10.46 -30.96 12.46
CA LEU A 26 9.33 -30.08 12.78
C LEU A 26 9.77 -28.64 13.08
N ILE A 27 10.84 -28.46 13.84
CA ILE A 27 11.39 -27.13 14.15
C ILE A 27 11.90 -26.46 12.87
N VAL A 28 12.66 -27.18 12.04
CA VAL A 28 13.18 -26.65 10.77
C VAL A 28 12.05 -26.28 9.82
N SER A 29 11.02 -27.13 9.69
CA SER A 29 9.84 -26.83 8.88
C SER A 29 9.09 -25.60 9.38
N LEU A 30 8.95 -25.43 10.69
CA LEU A 30 8.33 -24.24 11.28
C LEU A 30 9.14 -22.98 10.97
N LEU A 31 10.47 -23.04 11.08
CA LEU A 31 11.35 -21.92 10.75
C LEU A 31 11.27 -21.54 9.28
N ILE A 32 11.25 -22.53 8.37
CA ILE A 32 11.08 -22.28 6.93
C ILE A 32 9.72 -21.66 6.64
N GLY A 33 8.65 -22.17 7.26
CA GLY A 33 7.30 -21.61 7.11
C GLY A 33 7.21 -20.17 7.59
N LEU A 34 7.85 -19.84 8.72
CA LEU A 34 7.91 -18.48 9.23
C LEU A 34 8.70 -17.56 8.30
N ALA A 35 9.85 -17.99 7.80
CA ALA A 35 10.64 -17.22 6.84
C ALA A 35 9.86 -16.94 5.55
N PHE A 36 9.14 -17.95 5.04
CA PHE A 36 8.28 -17.81 3.88
C PHE A 36 7.14 -16.82 4.11
N ALA A 37 6.52 -16.85 5.29
CA ALA A 37 5.45 -15.94 5.67
C ALA A 37 5.94 -14.48 5.67
N VAL A 38 7.04 -14.19 6.36
CA VAL A 38 7.62 -12.84 6.44
C VAL A 38 8.05 -12.32 5.05
N PHE A 39 8.66 -13.19 4.25
CA PHE A 39 9.07 -12.83 2.88
C PHE A 39 7.86 -12.48 2.00
N THR A 40 6.81 -13.31 2.06
CA THR A 40 5.58 -13.09 1.29
C THR A 40 4.87 -11.82 1.72
N GLU A 41 4.81 -11.55 3.02
CA GLU A 41 4.23 -10.31 3.55
C GLU A 41 4.97 -9.08 3.02
N GLY A 42 6.31 -9.07 3.07
CA GLY A 42 7.11 -7.96 2.53
C GLY A 42 6.87 -7.72 1.04
N MET A 43 6.74 -8.79 0.25
CA MET A 43 6.40 -8.71 -1.18
C MET A 43 5.02 -8.07 -1.39
N TYR A 44 4.02 -8.46 -0.60
CA TYR A 44 2.67 -7.88 -0.70
C TYR A 44 2.63 -6.41 -0.28
N ILE A 45 3.33 -6.05 0.81
CA ILE A 45 3.42 -4.66 1.27
C ILE A 45 3.99 -3.76 0.17
N SER A 46 5.09 -4.20 -0.47
CA SER A 46 5.74 -3.47 -1.56
C SER A 46 4.79 -3.30 -2.77
N ASN A 47 4.16 -4.39 -3.20
CA ASN A 47 3.24 -4.38 -4.34
C ASN A 47 2.03 -3.46 -4.10
N MET A 48 1.35 -3.60 -2.95
CA MET A 48 0.22 -2.74 -2.60
C MET A 48 0.60 -1.27 -2.52
N SER A 49 1.77 -0.95 -1.96
CA SER A 49 2.25 0.44 -1.87
C SER A 49 2.41 1.04 -3.26
N LEU A 50 3.04 0.30 -4.19
CA LEU A 50 3.21 0.74 -5.57
C LEU A 50 1.87 0.96 -6.27
N ILE A 51 0.97 -0.03 -6.20
CA ILE A 51 -0.39 0.06 -6.78
C ILE A 51 -1.15 1.27 -6.22
N VAL A 52 -1.13 1.51 -4.91
CA VAL A 52 -1.78 2.69 -4.32
C VAL A 52 -1.16 3.96 -4.91
N THR A 53 0.16 4.08 -4.91
CA THR A 53 0.82 5.33 -5.32
C THR A 53 0.62 5.66 -6.78
N GLU A 54 0.76 4.67 -7.67
CA GLU A 54 0.62 4.86 -9.11
C GLU A 54 -0.85 4.93 -9.51
N GLY A 55 -1.67 4.01 -8.99
CA GLY A 55 -3.10 3.95 -9.26
C GLY A 55 -3.83 5.20 -8.81
N MET A 56 -3.62 5.67 -7.57
CA MET A 56 -4.28 6.89 -7.08
C MET A 56 -3.82 8.14 -7.84
N LYS A 57 -2.54 8.21 -8.20
CA LYS A 57 -2.03 9.30 -9.03
C LYS A 57 -2.67 9.30 -10.43
N LEU A 58 -2.76 8.13 -11.07
CA LEU A 58 -3.40 7.99 -12.38
C LEU A 58 -4.90 8.29 -12.30
N ARG A 59 -5.57 7.89 -11.22
CA ARG A 59 -6.97 8.23 -10.96
C ARG A 59 -7.16 9.75 -10.84
N ALA A 60 -6.33 10.43 -10.07
CA ALA A 60 -6.35 11.88 -9.96
C ALA A 60 -6.11 12.56 -11.32
N ASP A 61 -5.12 12.08 -12.09
CA ASP A 61 -4.86 12.56 -13.44
C ASP A 61 -6.07 12.38 -14.37
N THR A 62 -6.72 11.21 -14.31
CA THR A 62 -7.92 10.89 -15.09
C THR A 62 -9.07 11.83 -14.73
N ILE A 63 -9.28 12.11 -13.45
CA ILE A 63 -10.32 13.03 -12.95
C ILE A 63 -10.07 14.47 -13.41
N LEU A 64 -8.81 14.92 -13.36
CA LEU A 64 -8.43 16.30 -13.67
C LEU A 64 -8.41 16.56 -15.18
N ASN A 65 -7.94 15.59 -15.98
CA ASN A 65 -7.72 15.75 -17.41
C ASN A 65 -8.78 15.08 -18.30
N ASN A 66 -9.82 14.48 -17.72
CA ASN A 66 -10.81 13.64 -18.42
C ASN A 66 -10.14 12.53 -19.24
N GLY A 67 -9.18 11.84 -18.61
CA GLY A 67 -8.41 10.76 -19.23
C GLY A 67 -9.23 9.48 -19.47
N PRO A 68 -8.66 8.50 -20.18
CA PRO A 68 -9.32 7.22 -20.42
C PRO A 68 -9.38 6.36 -19.13
N ILE A 69 -10.59 5.97 -18.73
CA ILE A 69 -10.81 5.07 -17.57
C ILE A 69 -10.18 3.67 -17.79
N ALA A 70 -9.97 3.27 -19.04
CA ALA A 70 -9.41 1.96 -19.38
C ALA A 70 -8.03 1.70 -18.74
N ASP A 71 -7.21 2.75 -18.58
CA ASP A 71 -5.86 2.62 -18.02
C ASP A 71 -5.89 2.36 -16.50
N LEU A 72 -6.99 2.74 -15.83
CA LEU A 72 -7.19 2.49 -14.40
C LEU A 72 -7.46 1.01 -14.08
N ARG A 73 -7.91 0.21 -15.07
CA ARG A 73 -8.20 -1.21 -14.89
C ARG A 73 -7.00 -2.05 -14.47
N LEU A 74 -5.79 -1.52 -14.69
CA LEU A 74 -4.55 -2.15 -14.22
C LEU A 74 -4.43 -2.13 -12.68
N TYR A 75 -5.03 -1.14 -12.03
CA TYR A 75 -4.86 -0.88 -10.60
C TYR A 75 -6.15 -1.06 -9.80
N PHE A 76 -7.31 -0.86 -10.42
CA PHE A 76 -8.61 -0.83 -9.77
C PHE A 76 -9.52 -1.97 -10.28
N THR A 77 -10.41 -2.43 -9.41
CA THR A 77 -11.52 -3.31 -9.80
C THR A 77 -12.56 -2.54 -10.63
N GLU A 78 -13.25 -3.22 -11.57
CA GLU A 78 -14.32 -2.59 -12.36
C GLU A 78 -15.43 -2.05 -11.46
N ASP A 79 -15.83 -2.80 -10.42
CA ASP A 79 -16.88 -2.39 -9.48
C ASP A 79 -16.59 -1.03 -8.84
N LEU A 80 -15.33 -0.75 -8.52
CA LEU A 80 -14.92 0.55 -8.00
C LEU A 80 -14.97 1.63 -9.07
N LEU A 81 -14.46 1.36 -10.27
CA LEU A 81 -14.47 2.33 -11.38
C LEU A 81 -15.89 2.74 -11.77
N ASP A 82 -16.84 1.81 -11.70
CA ASP A 82 -18.25 2.04 -12.03
C ASP A 82 -19.04 2.73 -10.91
N THR A 83 -18.48 2.84 -9.71
CA THR A 83 -19.16 3.44 -8.54
C THR A 83 -18.46 4.67 -7.98
N ASP A 84 -17.27 5.00 -8.46
CA ASP A 84 -16.47 6.12 -7.97
C ASP A 84 -17.12 7.47 -8.30
N PRO A 85 -17.66 8.20 -7.30
CA PRO A 85 -18.41 9.42 -7.54
C PRO A 85 -17.54 10.56 -8.06
N MET A 86 -16.23 10.55 -7.76
CA MET A 86 -15.33 11.60 -8.17
C MET A 86 -14.87 11.39 -9.61
N LEU A 87 -14.67 10.13 -10.01
CA LEU A 87 -14.37 9.74 -11.38
C LEU A 87 -15.56 10.00 -12.31
N LEU A 88 -16.77 9.67 -11.86
CA LEU A 88 -18.00 9.80 -12.67
C LEU A 88 -18.63 11.21 -12.62
N GLY A 89 -18.17 12.06 -11.71
CA GLY A 89 -18.77 13.37 -11.44
C GLY A 89 -18.43 14.46 -12.46
N ASN A 90 -17.47 14.24 -13.38
CA ASN A 90 -17.03 15.19 -14.42
C ASN A 90 -16.74 16.61 -13.90
N LEU A 91 -16.26 16.73 -12.66
CA LEU A 91 -16.17 18.01 -11.96
C LEU A 91 -15.25 19.03 -12.66
N TYR A 92 -14.29 18.55 -13.44
CA TYR A 92 -13.29 19.36 -14.13
C TYR A 92 -13.49 19.39 -15.66
N SER A 93 -14.63 18.90 -16.18
CA SER A 93 -14.86 18.83 -17.64
C SER A 93 -14.83 20.17 -18.35
N ASP A 94 -15.17 21.24 -17.65
CA ASP A 94 -15.26 22.60 -18.19
C ASP A 94 -13.93 23.37 -18.12
N TYR A 95 -12.87 22.70 -17.65
CA TYR A 95 -11.54 23.29 -17.45
C TYR A 95 -10.47 22.46 -18.16
N THR A 96 -9.48 23.16 -18.73
CA THR A 96 -8.23 22.56 -19.20
C THR A 96 -7.19 22.70 -18.09
N VAL A 97 -6.83 21.58 -17.45
CA VAL A 97 -5.83 21.56 -16.37
C VAL A 97 -4.44 21.60 -16.98
N GLU A 98 -3.67 22.63 -16.67
CA GLU A 98 -2.31 22.83 -17.17
C GLU A 98 -1.28 22.15 -16.26
N SER A 99 -1.48 22.24 -14.95
CA SER A 99 -0.60 21.62 -13.95
C SER A 99 -1.29 21.47 -12.60
N TYR A 100 -0.82 20.50 -11.83
CA TYR A 100 -1.26 20.27 -10.46
C TYR A 100 -0.11 19.70 -9.63
N ASP A 101 -0.11 19.97 -8.33
CA ASP A 101 0.84 19.40 -7.38
C ASP A 101 0.20 18.19 -6.71
N TYR A 102 0.65 16.97 -7.03
CA TYR A 102 0.14 15.75 -6.42
C TYR A 102 1.03 15.32 -5.25
N ARG A 103 0.46 15.28 -4.04
CA ARG A 103 1.15 14.86 -2.83
C ARG A 103 0.42 13.71 -2.17
N TYR A 104 1.20 12.79 -1.59
CA TYR A 104 0.64 11.67 -0.88
C TYR A 104 1.48 11.23 0.32
N SER A 105 0.85 10.48 1.22
CA SER A 105 1.53 9.84 2.34
C SER A 105 0.89 8.49 2.64
N ILE A 106 1.70 7.43 2.64
CA ILE A 106 1.28 6.11 3.15
C ILE A 106 1.51 6.12 4.66
N LYS A 107 0.44 5.93 5.44
CA LYS A 107 0.51 5.88 6.91
C LYS A 107 0.70 4.45 7.42
N SER A 108 0.09 3.47 6.77
CA SER A 108 0.26 2.05 7.13
C SER A 108 -0.15 1.12 6.01
N VAL A 109 0.45 -0.06 5.95
CA VAL A 109 0.03 -1.18 5.09
C VAL A 109 -0.19 -2.39 5.97
N SER A 110 -1.30 -3.10 5.75
CA SER A 110 -1.64 -4.31 6.50
C SER A 110 -2.12 -5.41 5.56
N VAL A 111 -1.45 -6.55 5.60
CA VAL A 111 -1.77 -7.73 4.80
C VAL A 111 -1.23 -8.97 5.50
N LEU A 112 -2.00 -10.07 5.51
CA LEU A 112 -1.51 -11.34 6.01
C LEU A 112 -0.88 -12.16 4.88
N PRO A 113 0.17 -12.96 5.15
CA PRO A 113 0.87 -13.74 4.12
C PRO A 113 -0.03 -14.71 3.32
N TRP A 114 -1.13 -15.16 3.92
CA TRP A 114 -2.10 -16.09 3.33
C TRP A 114 -3.44 -15.43 2.98
N ALA A 115 -3.56 -14.11 3.16
CA ALA A 115 -4.80 -13.40 2.83
C ALA A 115 -4.87 -13.05 1.34
N ASN A 116 -6.09 -13.03 0.81
CA ASN A 116 -6.42 -12.47 -0.49
C ASN A 116 -6.98 -11.04 -0.38
N THR A 117 -6.86 -10.44 0.80
CA THR A 117 -7.30 -9.08 1.08
C THR A 117 -6.22 -8.35 1.88
N GLY A 118 -6.09 -7.05 1.66
CA GLY A 118 -5.23 -6.18 2.44
C GLY A 118 -5.81 -4.79 2.55
N SER A 119 -5.14 -3.93 3.30
CA SER A 119 -5.53 -2.52 3.36
C SER A 119 -4.33 -1.61 3.49
N VAL A 120 -4.46 -0.43 2.88
CA VAL A 120 -3.49 0.66 2.97
C VAL A 120 -4.20 1.90 3.52
N THR A 121 -3.59 2.56 4.50
CA THR A 121 -4.02 3.87 4.97
C THR A 121 -3.22 4.92 4.21
N TYR A 122 -3.90 5.76 3.46
CA TYR A 122 -3.32 6.65 2.46
C TYR A 122 -3.90 8.05 2.59
N ILE A 123 -3.04 9.08 2.60
CA ILE A 123 -3.49 10.47 2.49
C ILE A 123 -3.24 10.97 1.08
N GLU A 124 -4.28 11.50 0.45
CA GLU A 124 -4.25 12.15 -0.85
C GLU A 124 -4.37 13.67 -0.70
N ARG A 125 -3.52 14.43 -1.39
CA ARG A 125 -3.57 15.90 -1.42
C ARG A 125 -3.23 16.44 -2.80
N ILE A 126 -4.02 17.40 -3.26
CA ILE A 126 -3.71 18.22 -4.44
C ILE A 126 -3.88 19.69 -4.05
N PRO A 127 -2.88 20.31 -3.40
CA PRO A 127 -3.00 21.65 -2.82
C PRO A 127 -3.21 22.75 -3.86
N SER A 128 -2.79 22.54 -5.10
CA SER A 128 -2.91 23.53 -6.18
C SER A 128 -3.27 22.84 -7.49
N ILE A 129 -4.28 23.39 -8.17
CA ILE A 129 -4.69 23.03 -9.52
C ILE A 129 -4.68 24.32 -10.34
N ASN A 130 -3.84 24.35 -11.37
CA ASN A 130 -3.79 25.42 -12.36
C ASN A 130 -4.59 24.96 -13.57
N ALA A 131 -5.74 25.60 -13.82
CA ALA A 131 -6.58 25.26 -14.94
C ALA A 131 -7.24 26.51 -15.53
N THR A 132 -7.50 26.47 -16.83
CA THR A 132 -8.15 27.53 -17.59
C THR A 132 -9.53 27.07 -18.06
N PRO A 133 -10.55 27.94 -18.06
CA PRO A 133 -11.86 27.57 -18.58
C PRO A 133 -11.77 27.23 -20.07
N VAL A 134 -12.50 26.21 -20.52
CA VAL A 134 -12.52 25.79 -21.94
C VAL A 134 -13.26 26.81 -22.82
N SER A 135 -14.14 27.62 -22.23
CA SER A 135 -14.93 28.66 -22.91
C SER A 135 -15.09 29.89 -22.02
N ASP A 136 -15.20 31.06 -22.63
CA ASP A 136 -15.44 32.34 -21.96
C ASP A 136 -16.81 32.39 -21.23
N GLU A 137 -17.71 31.44 -21.52
CA GLU A 137 -19.01 31.30 -20.86
C GLU A 137 -18.91 30.69 -19.45
N VAL A 138 -17.80 30.01 -19.14
CA VAL A 138 -17.56 29.37 -17.84
C VAL A 138 -17.04 30.43 -16.87
N THR A 139 -17.92 30.90 -15.99
CA THR A 139 -17.66 32.04 -15.08
C THR A 139 -17.29 31.62 -13.64
N GLY A 140 -16.96 30.34 -13.43
CA GLY A 140 -16.63 29.75 -12.13
C GLY A 140 -15.13 29.59 -11.87
N HIS A 141 -14.74 29.61 -10.60
CA HIS A 141 -13.39 29.23 -10.18
C HIS A 141 -13.26 27.70 -10.12
N VAL A 142 -12.08 27.19 -10.46
CA VAL A 142 -11.76 25.75 -10.37
C VAL A 142 -11.98 25.27 -8.94
N ARG A 143 -12.71 24.17 -8.77
CA ARG A 143 -12.96 23.61 -7.44
C ARG A 143 -11.67 23.05 -6.84
N ALA A 144 -11.36 23.47 -5.62
CA ALA A 144 -10.26 22.90 -4.87
C ALA A 144 -10.47 21.39 -4.63
N TRP A 145 -9.39 20.61 -4.74
CA TRP A 145 -9.38 19.22 -4.32
C TRP A 145 -9.49 19.16 -2.80
N THR A 146 -10.32 18.27 -2.27
CA THR A 146 -10.43 18.07 -0.82
C THR A 146 -9.40 17.02 -0.40
N PRO A 147 -8.40 17.35 0.44
CA PRO A 147 -7.53 16.36 1.06
C PRO A 147 -8.32 15.29 1.81
N VAL A 148 -7.97 14.02 1.62
CA VAL A 148 -8.67 12.91 2.29
C VAL A 148 -7.68 11.87 2.79
N LEU A 149 -7.93 11.38 4.01
CA LEU A 149 -7.36 10.16 4.55
C LEU A 149 -8.26 8.99 4.17
N TYR A 150 -7.77 8.11 3.31
CA TYR A 150 -8.46 6.90 2.90
C TYR A 150 -7.95 5.67 3.66
N LYS A 151 -8.87 4.74 3.92
CA LYS A 151 -8.58 3.32 4.05
C LYS A 151 -8.90 2.66 2.71
N ILE A 152 -7.85 2.33 1.99
CA ILE A 152 -7.93 1.64 0.70
C ILE A 152 -7.96 0.14 0.96
N GLN A 153 -8.98 -0.56 0.46
CA GLN A 153 -9.08 -2.01 0.53
C GLN A 153 -8.59 -2.64 -0.77
N PHE A 154 -7.86 -3.74 -0.61
CA PHE A 154 -7.30 -4.52 -1.70
C PHE A 154 -7.93 -5.90 -1.76
N VAL A 155 -8.08 -6.42 -2.97
CA VAL A 155 -8.45 -7.81 -3.25
C VAL A 155 -7.44 -8.43 -4.21
N LYS A 156 -7.14 -9.72 -4.01
CA LYS A 156 -6.27 -10.49 -4.89
C LYS A 156 -7.13 -11.28 -5.89
N VAL A 157 -7.04 -10.93 -7.17
CA VAL A 157 -7.76 -11.56 -8.28
C VAL A 157 -6.74 -12.18 -9.23
N GLU A 158 -6.88 -13.49 -9.49
CA GLU A 158 -5.99 -14.23 -10.41
C GLU A 158 -4.48 -14.06 -10.16
N GLY A 159 -4.09 -13.78 -8.91
CA GLY A 159 -2.69 -13.58 -8.52
C GLY A 159 -2.27 -12.11 -8.44
N SER A 160 -3.04 -11.18 -9.00
CA SER A 160 -2.79 -9.74 -9.00
C SER A 160 -3.57 -9.04 -7.88
N TRP A 161 -2.93 -8.07 -7.23
CA TRP A 161 -3.60 -7.21 -6.26
C TRP A 161 -4.26 -6.04 -6.98
N LEU A 162 -5.50 -5.73 -6.63
CA LEU A 162 -6.27 -4.61 -7.16
C LEU A 162 -6.92 -3.82 -6.03
N ILE A 163 -7.13 -2.53 -6.26
CA ILE A 163 -7.89 -1.64 -5.39
C ILE A 163 -9.38 -1.96 -5.54
N ASP A 164 -9.99 -2.42 -4.44
CA ASP A 164 -11.39 -2.81 -4.37
C ASP A 164 -12.27 -1.66 -3.89
N LYS A 165 -11.85 -0.94 -2.85
CA LYS A 165 -12.66 0.12 -2.23
C LYS A 165 -11.82 1.27 -1.71
N LEU A 166 -12.37 2.46 -1.83
CA LEU A 166 -11.87 3.68 -1.20
C LEU A 166 -12.83 4.06 -0.07
N ILE A 167 -12.39 3.92 1.18
CA ILE A 167 -13.19 4.29 2.36
C ILE A 167 -12.62 5.58 2.93
N VAL A 168 -13.40 6.65 2.93
CA VAL A 168 -13.03 7.92 3.57
C VAL A 168 -13.00 7.73 5.09
N LEU A 169 -11.85 7.94 5.71
CA LEU A 169 -11.70 7.94 7.17
C LEU A 169 -11.84 9.36 7.73
N GLU A 170 -11.21 10.33 7.09
CA GLU A 170 -11.17 11.73 7.52
C GLU A 170 -11.01 12.66 6.32
N GLU A 171 -11.79 13.73 6.28
CA GLU A 171 -11.64 14.82 5.31
C GLU A 171 -10.80 15.93 5.92
N ASN A 172 -9.93 16.56 5.11
CA ASN A 172 -8.98 17.59 5.53
C ASN A 172 -8.06 17.18 6.71
N PRO A 173 -7.38 16.02 6.64
CA PRO A 173 -6.45 15.63 7.69
C PRO A 173 -5.31 16.65 7.83
N GLU A 174 -4.93 16.96 9.06
CA GLU A 174 -3.85 17.91 9.36
C GLU A 174 -2.57 17.57 8.58
N GLU A 175 -1.92 18.61 8.04
CA GLU A 175 -0.63 18.45 7.37
C GLU A 175 0.46 18.44 8.45
N ASP A 176 1.21 17.34 8.53
CA ASP A 176 2.38 17.26 9.40
C ASP A 176 3.31 18.44 9.07
N ALA A 177 3.67 19.24 10.08
CA ALA A 177 4.53 20.40 9.87
C ALA A 177 5.82 19.98 9.17
N LYS A 178 6.14 20.65 8.04
CA LYS A 178 7.42 20.43 7.37
C LYS A 178 8.53 20.63 8.40
N PRO A 179 9.55 19.76 8.47
CA PRO A 179 10.72 20.02 9.30
C PRO A 179 11.38 21.28 8.76
N THR A 180 11.09 22.42 9.37
CA THR A 180 11.84 23.66 9.13
C THR A 180 13.28 23.36 9.53
N PRO A 181 14.27 23.50 8.63
CA PRO A 181 15.66 23.36 9.02
C PRO A 181 15.93 24.35 10.15
N ASP A 182 16.39 23.84 11.30
CA ASP A 182 16.73 24.68 12.44
C ASP A 182 18.07 25.36 12.17
N TYR A 183 18.01 26.53 11.53
CA TYR A 183 19.18 27.35 11.22
C TYR A 183 19.85 27.93 12.47
N SER A 184 19.29 27.78 13.67
CA SER A 184 19.94 28.20 14.92
C SER A 184 21.16 27.35 15.28
N GLN A 185 21.34 26.19 14.62
CA GLN A 185 22.49 25.30 14.78
C GLN A 185 23.65 25.61 13.82
N LEU A 186 23.51 26.61 12.94
CA LEU A 186 24.63 27.10 12.15
C LEU A 186 25.46 28.03 13.04
N GLU A 187 26.39 27.46 13.80
CA GLU A 187 27.46 28.23 14.44
C GLU A 187 28.16 29.07 13.38
N THR A 188 27.99 30.39 13.47
CA THR A 188 28.72 31.36 12.67
C THR A 188 30.18 31.31 13.10
N ASN A 189 30.98 30.45 12.48
CA ASN A 189 32.43 30.58 12.49
C ASN A 189 32.78 31.86 11.72
N ASN A 190 32.77 32.98 12.44
CA ASN A 190 33.26 34.25 11.93
C ASN A 190 34.80 34.27 12.07
N PRO A 191 35.57 34.50 10.98
CA PRO A 191 37.03 34.60 11.04
C PRO A 191 37.53 35.83 11.81
#